data_AF-A0A6A2ZFM1-F1
#
_entry.id   AF-A0A6A2ZFM1-F1
#
_cell.length_a   1.000
_cell.length_b   1.000
_cell.length_c   1.000
_cell.angle_alpha   90.00
_cell.angle_beta   90.00
_cell.angle_gamma   90.00
#
_symmetry.space_group_name_H-M   'P 1'
#
loop_
_entity.id
_entity.type
_entity.pdbx_description
1 polymer ?
#
loop_
_entity_poly.entity_id
_entity_poly.type
_entity_poly.pdbx_seq_one_letter_code
_entity_poly.pdbx_strand_id
1 'polypeptide(L)'
;MTRLHFFLHDILSGQNPSAVMIARPNITGSAGSFGSLFTIDDPLTVGPEPTSEIIGNAQGMYVSSSRDLSTFTAVMYADFAFTSGRFNGSSFSLFLEFPPSPPVRELGNVGGRGAFRMASGFALLGTALRI
;
A
#
# COMPACT_ATOMS: atom_id res chain seq x y z
N MET A 1 -17.98 7.83 12.93
CA MET A 1 -17.55 7.63 11.54
C MET A 1 -16.37 8.56 11.27
N THR A 2 -15.26 8.05 10.74
CA THR A 2 -14.05 8.82 10.42
C THR A 2 -13.78 8.66 8.93
N ARG A 3 -13.55 9.75 8.21
CA ARG A 3 -13.12 9.73 6.81
C ARG A 3 -11.69 10.25 6.75
N LEU A 4 -10.80 9.42 6.21
CA LEU A 4 -9.39 9.74 6.01
C LEU A 4 -9.14 9.91 4.52
N HIS A 5 -8.24 10.83 4.18
CA HIS A 5 -7.76 11.04 2.82
C HIS A 5 -6.29 11.39 2.90
N PHE A 6 -5.46 10.62 2.20
CA PHE A 6 -4.01 10.73 2.20
C PHE A 6 -3.47 10.02 0.96
N PHE A 7 -2.19 10.23 0.66
CA PHE A 7 -1.50 9.64 -0.48
C PHE A 7 -0.43 8.67 0.01
N LEU A 8 -0.32 7.52 -0.65
CA LEU A 8 0.68 6.48 -0.40
C LEU A 8 1.74 6.55 -1.49
N HIS A 9 3.02 6.54 -1.11
CA HIS A 9 4.15 6.62 -2.04
C HIS A 9 4.96 5.32 -2.05
N ASP A 10 4.66 4.42 -3.00
CA ASP A 10 5.44 3.20 -3.25
C ASP A 10 6.63 3.52 -4.17
N ILE A 11 7.84 3.54 -3.61
CA ILE A 11 9.08 3.96 -4.29
C ILE A 11 9.98 2.74 -4.47
N LEU A 12 9.92 2.14 -5.67
CA LEU A 12 10.67 0.92 -6.02
C LEU A 12 12.13 1.16 -6.44
N SER A 13 12.51 2.41 -6.69
CA SER A 13 13.82 2.73 -7.29
C SER A 13 14.29 4.13 -6.89
N GLY A 14 15.59 4.41 -7.09
CA GLY A 14 16.23 5.67 -6.72
C GLY A 14 17.23 5.50 -5.59
N GLN A 15 17.68 6.61 -5.01
CA GLN A 15 18.69 6.61 -3.94
C GLN A 15 18.14 6.13 -2.59
N ASN A 16 16.82 6.25 -2.37
CA ASN A 16 16.17 5.86 -1.12
C ASN A 16 14.82 5.18 -1.41
N PRO A 17 14.80 3.92 -1.86
CA PRO A 17 13.57 3.20 -2.11
C PRO A 17 12.81 2.91 -0.81
N SER A 18 11.48 3.01 -0.84
CA SER A 18 10.59 2.61 0.26
C SER A 18 10.10 1.16 0.14
N ALA A 19 10.23 0.58 -1.05
CA ALA A 19 9.85 -0.80 -1.33
C ALA A 19 10.99 -1.59 -1.96
N VAL A 20 11.22 -2.81 -1.45
CA VAL A 20 12.33 -3.67 -1.87
C VAL A 20 11.85 -5.09 -2.09
N MET A 21 12.24 -5.69 -3.22
CA MET A 21 12.01 -7.11 -3.48
C MET A 21 12.87 -7.97 -2.55
N ILE A 22 12.23 -8.82 -1.75
CA ILE A 22 12.90 -9.69 -0.76
C ILE A 22 12.89 -11.17 -1.16
N ALA A 23 11.99 -11.57 -2.07
CA ALA A 23 11.98 -12.91 -2.64
C ALA A 23 11.37 -12.92 -4.04
N ARG A 24 11.79 -13.88 -4.87
CA ARG A 24 11.21 -14.14 -6.19
C ARG A 24 11.27 -15.63 -6.53
N PRO A 25 10.36 -16.14 -7.39
CA PRO A 25 10.42 -17.54 -7.82
C PRO A 25 11.69 -17.84 -8.61
N ASN A 26 12.25 -19.03 -8.39
CA ASN A 26 13.37 -19.55 -9.17
C ASN A 26 12.84 -20.49 -10.27
N ILE A 27 12.42 -19.93 -11.40
CA ILE A 27 11.83 -20.68 -12.51
C ILE A 27 12.64 -20.50 -13.80
N THR A 28 12.56 -21.47 -14.70
CA THR A 28 13.33 -21.55 -15.94
C THR A 28 12.73 -20.76 -17.12
N GLY A 29 11.66 -19.99 -16.90
CA GLY A 29 10.96 -19.18 -17.90
C GLY A 29 10.60 -17.78 -17.41
N SER A 30 9.98 -16.96 -18.27
CA SER A 30 9.51 -15.63 -17.87
C SER A 30 8.18 -15.72 -17.14
N ALA A 31 8.18 -15.42 -15.83
CA ALA A 31 6.96 -15.17 -15.05
C ALA A 31 6.71 -13.67 -14.82
N GLY A 32 7.48 -12.79 -15.47
CA GLY A 32 7.44 -11.36 -15.17
C GLY A 32 7.66 -11.11 -13.68
N SER A 33 6.72 -10.41 -13.05
CA SER A 33 6.74 -10.15 -11.61
C SER A 33 6.00 -11.19 -10.77
N PHE A 34 5.28 -12.15 -11.37
CA PHE A 34 4.45 -13.12 -10.63
C PHE A 34 5.24 -13.84 -9.52
N GLY A 35 4.69 -13.85 -8.31
CA GLY A 35 5.30 -14.45 -7.12
C GLY A 35 6.44 -13.63 -6.51
N SER A 36 6.77 -12.45 -7.05
CA SER A 36 7.74 -11.55 -6.41
C SER A 36 7.14 -10.95 -5.15
N LEU A 37 7.87 -11.05 -4.05
CA LEU A 37 7.51 -10.54 -2.73
C LEU A 37 8.32 -9.29 -2.42
N PHE A 38 7.63 -8.25 -1.98
CA PHE A 38 8.20 -6.96 -1.61
C PHE A 38 7.91 -6.66 -0.14
N THR A 39 8.89 -6.08 0.55
CA THR A 39 8.67 -5.40 1.83
C THR A 39 8.53 -3.91 1.56
N ILE A 40 7.69 -3.22 2.34
CA ILE A 40 7.44 -1.78 2.19
C ILE A 40 7.53 -1.03 3.51
N ASP A 41 7.99 0.22 3.43
CA ASP A 41 7.87 1.28 4.43
C ASP A 41 7.54 2.60 3.72
N ASP A 42 6.33 2.67 3.18
CA ASP A 42 5.91 3.69 2.23
C ASP A 42 5.40 4.94 2.95
N PRO A 43 5.90 6.15 2.62
CA PRO A 43 5.41 7.39 3.22
C PRO A 43 3.92 7.64 2.94
N LEU A 44 3.22 8.16 3.94
CA LEU A 44 1.87 8.71 3.81
C LEU A 44 1.94 10.23 3.85
N THR A 45 1.33 10.92 2.89
CA THR A 45 1.33 12.39 2.81
C THR A 45 -0.07 12.99 2.68
N VAL A 46 -0.19 14.28 3.01
CA VAL A 46 -1.45 15.05 2.85
C VAL A 46 -1.78 15.36 1.39
N GLY A 47 -0.77 15.45 0.52
CA GLY A 47 -0.88 15.79 -0.90
C GLY A 47 -0.15 14.79 -1.80
N PRO A 48 -0.46 14.76 -3.11
CA PRO A 48 0.11 13.79 -4.05
C PRO A 48 1.60 14.01 -4.34
N GLU A 49 2.15 15.18 -4.05
CA GLU A 49 3.56 15.46 -4.23
C GLU A 49 4.39 14.78 -3.13
N PRO A 50 5.51 14.09 -3.45
CA PRO A 50 6.39 13.48 -2.45
C PRO A 50 7.00 14.48 -1.45
N THR A 51 7.01 15.77 -1.79
CA THR A 51 7.47 16.85 -0.91
C THR A 51 6.38 17.39 0.02
N SER A 52 5.16 16.87 -0.08
CA SER A 52 4.06 17.21 0.83
C SER A 52 4.36 16.78 2.26
N GLU A 53 3.63 17.34 3.21
CA GLU A 53 3.73 16.95 4.62
C GLU A 53 3.51 15.44 4.79
N ILE A 54 4.49 14.78 5.42
CA ILE A 54 4.43 13.38 5.81
C ILE A 54 3.63 13.28 7.11
N ILE A 55 2.62 12.40 7.11
CA ILE A 55 1.71 12.20 8.25
C ILE A 55 1.81 10.80 8.86
N GLY A 56 2.64 9.94 8.27
CA GLY A 56 2.72 8.55 8.65
C GLY A 56 3.44 7.71 7.60
N ASN A 57 3.29 6.41 7.73
CA ASN A 57 3.87 5.42 6.84
C ASN A 57 3.01 4.15 6.81
N ALA A 58 3.06 3.43 5.68
CA ALA A 58 2.48 2.12 5.51
C ALA A 58 3.59 1.06 5.52
N GLN A 59 3.58 0.20 6.54
CA GLN A 59 4.59 -0.84 6.72
C GLN A 59 3.98 -2.22 6.51
N GLY A 60 4.65 -3.05 5.72
CA GLY A 60 4.15 -4.39 5.44
C GLY A 60 4.80 -5.04 4.24
N MET A 61 3.99 -5.76 3.47
CA MET A 61 4.45 -6.50 2.30
C MET A 61 3.39 -6.62 1.23
N TYR A 62 3.82 -6.87 -0.01
CA TYR A 62 2.92 -7.31 -1.06
C TYR A 62 3.55 -8.35 -1.98
N VAL A 63 2.70 -9.21 -2.54
CA VAL A 63 3.07 -10.23 -3.54
C VAL A 63 2.39 -9.91 -4.86
N SER A 64 3.16 -9.91 -5.95
CA SER A 64 2.58 -9.90 -7.30
C SER A 64 1.87 -11.24 -7.58
N SER A 65 0.59 -11.18 -7.87
CA SER A 65 -0.31 -12.34 -8.00
C SER A 65 -0.87 -12.55 -9.41
N SER A 66 -0.61 -11.64 -10.36
CA SER A 66 -1.05 -11.85 -11.75
C SER A 66 -0.13 -12.80 -12.50
N ARG A 67 -0.71 -13.83 -13.14
CA ARG A 67 0.02 -14.69 -14.10
C ARG A 67 0.05 -14.12 -15.52
N ASP A 68 -0.82 -13.16 -15.80
CA ASP A 68 -0.86 -12.48 -17.08
C ASP A 68 0.14 -11.32 -17.05
N LEU A 69 1.15 -11.42 -17.92
CA LEU A 69 2.25 -10.45 -17.99
C LEU A 69 1.79 -9.04 -18.41
N SER A 70 0.58 -8.91 -18.95
CA SER A 70 0.00 -7.62 -19.34
C SER A 70 -0.77 -6.93 -18.21
N THR A 71 -0.98 -7.61 -17.07
CA THR A 71 -1.74 -7.09 -15.95
C THR A 71 -0.93 -7.14 -14.66
N PHE A 72 -0.88 -6.02 -13.94
CA PHE A 72 -0.33 -6.03 -12.59
C PHE A 72 -1.44 -6.36 -11.60
N THR A 73 -1.21 -7.38 -10.79
CA THR A 73 -2.04 -7.63 -9.61
C THR A 73 -1.16 -7.92 -8.42
N ALA A 74 -1.50 -7.34 -7.27
CA ALA A 74 -0.76 -7.54 -6.05
C ALA A 74 -1.70 -7.77 -4.87
N VAL A 75 -1.31 -8.66 -3.95
CA VAL A 75 -1.96 -8.81 -2.65
C VAL A 75 -1.07 -8.18 -1.60
N MET A 76 -1.58 -7.17 -0.90
CA MET A 76 -0.86 -6.38 0.10
C MET A 76 -1.46 -6.62 1.50
N TYR A 77 -0.57 -6.70 2.48
CA TYR A 77 -0.89 -6.57 3.89
C TYR A 77 -0.01 -5.46 4.47
N ALA A 78 -0.63 -4.41 5.01
CA ALA A 78 0.11 -3.28 5.57
C ALA A 78 -0.59 -2.63 6.77
N ASP A 79 0.19 -2.17 7.74
CA ASP A 79 -0.22 -1.29 8.83
C ASP A 79 0.00 0.17 8.43
N PHE A 80 -1.07 0.96 8.41
CA PHE A 80 -1.05 2.39 8.09
C PHE A 80 -0.96 3.18 9.39
N ALA A 81 0.26 3.52 9.79
CA ALA A 81 0.55 4.21 11.04
C ALA A 81 0.62 5.72 10.85
N PHE A 82 -0.16 6.47 11.64
CA PHE A 82 -0.08 7.92 11.68
C PHE A 82 0.92 8.37 12.74
N THR A 83 1.81 9.27 12.37
CA THR A 83 2.86 9.84 13.23
C THR A 83 2.64 11.33 13.52
N SER A 84 1.61 11.93 12.92
CA SER A 84 1.22 13.32 13.15
C SER A 84 -0.31 13.49 13.24
N GLY A 85 -0.73 14.71 13.55
CA GLY A 85 -2.15 15.08 13.60
C GLY A 85 -2.95 14.38 14.68
N ARG A 86 -4.28 14.38 14.51
CA ARG A 86 -5.26 13.86 15.49
C ARG A 86 -5.06 12.38 15.82
N PHE A 87 -4.52 11.60 14.89
CA PHE A 87 -4.39 10.15 15.02
C PHE A 87 -2.97 9.69 15.30
N ASN A 88 -2.07 10.61 15.68
CA ASN A 88 -0.69 10.28 16.04
C ASN A 88 -0.61 9.09 17.02
N GLY A 89 0.20 8.09 16.67
CA GLY A 89 0.40 6.86 17.43
C GLY A 89 -0.68 5.79 17.19
N SER A 90 -1.68 6.06 16.37
CA SER A 90 -2.72 5.11 15.97
C SER A 90 -2.43 4.54 14.58
N SER A 91 -2.93 3.33 14.31
CA SER A 91 -2.83 2.72 12.98
C SER A 91 -4.03 1.83 12.69
N PHE A 92 -4.24 1.52 11.42
CA PHE A 92 -5.16 0.48 10.98
C PHE A 92 -4.49 -0.43 9.96
N SER A 93 -4.93 -1.67 9.87
CA SER A 93 -4.35 -2.65 8.97
C SER A 93 -5.30 -2.97 7.82
N LEU A 94 -4.75 -3.00 6.60
CA LEU A 94 -5.51 -3.37 5.41
C LEU A 94 -4.94 -4.63 4.78
N PHE A 95 -5.86 -5.47 4.32
CA PHE A 95 -5.58 -6.57 3.40
C PHE A 95 -6.22 -6.24 2.05
N LEU A 96 -5.39 -6.14 1.01
CA LEU A 96 -5.76 -5.47 -0.24
C LEU A 96 -5.38 -6.34 -1.42
N GLU A 97 -6.27 -6.46 -2.40
CA GLU A 97 -5.91 -6.92 -3.75
C GLU A 97 -5.86 -5.72 -4.69
N PHE A 98 -4.88 -5.71 -5.60
CA PHE A 98 -4.66 -4.66 -6.60
C PHE A 98 -5.01 -5.16 -8.01
N PRO A 99 -6.29 -5.29 -8.40
CA PRO A 99 -6.66 -5.72 -9.75
C PRO A 99 -6.31 -4.70 -10.85
N PRO A 100 -6.29 -5.14 -12.12
CA PRO A 100 -5.87 -4.34 -13.27
C PRO A 100 -6.86 -3.23 -13.71
N SER A 101 -8.17 -3.26 -13.37
CA SER A 101 -9.20 -2.22 -13.66
C SER A 101 -10.61 -2.67 -13.20
N PRO A 102 -11.61 -1.82 -12.80
CA PRO A 102 -11.67 -0.33 -12.76
C PRO A 102 -11.77 0.26 -11.31
N PRO A 103 -12.01 1.58 -11.10
CA PRO A 103 -11.07 2.55 -10.53
C PRO A 103 -11.17 2.78 -9.00
N VAL A 104 -12.10 2.13 -8.31
CA VAL A 104 -12.41 2.40 -6.90
C VAL A 104 -12.75 1.09 -6.24
N ARG A 105 -11.97 0.70 -5.22
CA ARG A 105 -12.13 -0.60 -4.55
C ARG A 105 -12.55 -0.42 -3.13
N GLU A 106 -13.50 -1.23 -2.67
CA GLU A 106 -13.86 -1.35 -1.28
C GLU A 106 -12.92 -2.36 -0.61
N LEU A 107 -12.21 -1.90 0.42
CA LEU A 107 -11.13 -2.65 1.05
C LEU A 107 -11.47 -2.91 2.50
N GLY A 108 -11.78 -4.13 2.90
CA GLY A 108 -12.13 -4.44 4.29
C GLY A 108 -11.02 -4.05 5.26
N ASN A 109 -11.32 -3.15 6.20
CA ASN A 109 -10.45 -2.90 7.34
C ASN A 109 -10.47 -4.12 8.27
N VAL A 110 -9.30 -4.69 8.53
CA VAL A 110 -9.14 -5.90 9.35
C VAL A 110 -8.97 -5.56 10.84
N GLY A 111 -8.72 -4.29 11.18
CA GLY A 111 -8.64 -3.79 12.55
C GLY A 111 -7.66 -2.62 12.70
N GLY A 112 -7.33 -2.28 13.94
CA GLY A 112 -6.38 -1.22 14.22
C GLY A 112 -6.03 -1.09 15.69
N ARG A 113 -5.13 -0.16 15.99
CA ARG A 113 -4.67 0.20 17.35
C ARG A 113 -4.88 1.68 17.63
N GLY A 114 -4.85 2.04 18.90
CA GLY A 114 -5.12 3.41 19.34
C GLY A 114 -6.55 3.82 19.01
N ALA A 115 -6.70 4.96 18.32
CA ALA A 115 -8.00 5.50 17.93
C ALA A 115 -8.79 4.59 16.96
N PHE A 116 -8.12 3.64 16.28
CA PHE A 116 -8.75 2.69 15.36
C PHE A 116 -8.93 1.30 15.97
N ARG A 117 -8.85 1.16 17.31
CA ARG A 117 -9.12 -0.12 17.98
C ARG A 117 -10.52 -0.62 17.63
N MET A 118 -10.61 -1.86 17.15
CA MET A 118 -11.85 -2.49 16.67
C MET A 118 -12.54 -1.73 15.52
N ALA A 119 -11.81 -0.90 14.77
CA ALA A 119 -12.37 -0.21 13.62
C ALA A 119 -12.75 -1.21 12.52
N SER A 120 -13.96 -1.07 12.02
CA SER A 120 -14.45 -1.71 10.79
C SER A 120 -14.76 -0.63 9.76
N GLY A 121 -14.51 -0.89 8.49
CA GLY A 121 -14.82 0.04 7.42
C GLY A 121 -14.17 -0.38 6.13
N PHE A 122 -14.10 0.56 5.20
CA PHE A 122 -13.45 0.33 3.91
C PHE A 122 -12.51 1.47 3.52
N ALA A 123 -11.46 1.13 2.78
CA ALA A 123 -10.65 2.12 2.06
C ALA A 123 -11.02 2.12 0.58
N LEU A 124 -10.84 3.26 -0.08
CA LEU A 124 -10.96 3.42 -1.52
C LEU A 124 -9.58 3.81 -2.07
N LEU A 125 -9.03 2.98 -2.95
CA LEU A 125 -7.75 3.24 -3.59
C LEU A 125 -7.95 3.76 -5.02
N GLY A 126 -7.42 4.93 -5.32
CA GLY A 126 -7.31 5.48 -6.67
C GLY A 126 -5.83 5.71 -7.02
N THR A 127 -5.44 5.36 -8.24
CA THR A 127 -4.07 5.58 -8.70
C THR A 127 -3.93 7.01 -9.23
N ALA A 128 -3.10 7.82 -8.58
CA ALA A 128 -2.68 9.11 -9.14
C ALA A 128 -1.58 8.83 -10.18
N LEU A 129 -1.94 8.83 -11.47
CA LEU A 129 -0.94 8.78 -12.54
C LEU A 129 -0.31 10.16 -12.68
N ARG A 130 1.02 10.24 -12.67
CA ARG A 130 1.75 11.42 -13.14
C ARG A 130 1.85 11.31 -14.67
N ILE A 131 1.27 12.26 -15.39
CA ILE A 131 1.43 12.42 -16.84
C ILE A 131 2.64 13.32 -17.10
#